data_AF-A0AA40KTB7-F1
#
_entry.id   AF-A0AA40KTB7-F1
#
_cell.length_a   1.000
_cell.length_b   1.000
_cell.length_c   1.000
_cell.angle_alpha   90.00
_cell.angle_beta   90.00
_cell.angle_gamma   90.00
#
_symmetry.space_group_name_H-M   'P 1'
#
loop_
_entity.id
_entity.type
_entity.pdbx_description
1 polymer ?
#
loop_
_entity_poly.entity_id
_entity_poly.type
_entity_poly.pdbx_seq_one_letter_code
_entity_poly.pdbx_strand_id
1 'polypeptide(L)'
;MFQFKYASFFLQHACLYATVWWNSLVDQTKSSTSNFTSTNNVEGCKNDFVSLITVPSANVQLHQFTTMEDRMGMTITSGNVVIQKDSNNLIGISIGGGAPLCPCLYIVQIFDNTPAAIDGTLQSGDEVVAINGVSARGKTKIEVAKMIQSSNSQVSINYNKLHADPKQGRTLDIALKKVKHRLIEGMGSATADALGLSRAILCNDALVQRLMTLQRTENLYRGLVSHAKATLHAFFDLIQVYKVFGDAFAAIGVKEPQPRASEAFRQFGEQHRQMEKYGIMTLKNLKPILNDLGTYLHKAIPDTRLTISKYADAKFEYLSYCLKVRELDDEEQSYVSLQEPLYRVETGNYEYRLVLRCRQEARARFAKLRSDVLVKLELLDNKHVQDVVWQLQKFAAGLAKYYSSTRDLLSSVTLFPVEVDLSHSAFQYKSTGPQVITDGEDVDEFEPEEKANINEDLLIDTQNFPLITSESNDL
;
A
#
# COMPACT_ATOMS: atom_id res chain seq x y z
N MET A 1 -16.99 -22.37 -4.47
CA MET A 1 -18.27 -21.88 -5.05
C MET A 1 -19.23 -21.25 -4.04
N PHE A 2 -19.06 -21.43 -2.72
CA PHE A 2 -19.96 -20.89 -1.69
C PHE A 2 -19.60 -19.49 -1.12
N GLN A 3 -18.40 -18.97 -1.36
CA GLN A 3 -17.97 -17.66 -0.81
C GLN A 3 -18.38 -16.43 -1.64
N PHE A 4 -18.69 -16.57 -2.93
CA PHE A 4 -19.04 -15.43 -3.79
C PHE A 4 -20.50 -14.96 -3.65
N LYS A 5 -21.42 -15.82 -3.18
CA LYS A 5 -22.83 -15.43 -2.94
C LYS A 5 -23.03 -14.55 -1.70
N TYR A 6 -22.12 -14.61 -0.72
CA TYR A 6 -22.24 -13.81 0.52
C TYR A 6 -21.88 -12.33 0.33
N ALA A 7 -20.98 -11.98 -0.59
CA ALA A 7 -20.58 -10.59 -0.80
C ALA A 7 -21.68 -9.74 -1.48
N SER A 8 -22.47 -10.32 -2.38
CA SER A 8 -23.60 -9.64 -3.02
C SER A 8 -24.80 -9.48 -2.08
N PHE A 9 -25.01 -10.45 -1.18
CA PHE A 9 -26.09 -10.40 -0.19
C PHE A 9 -25.82 -9.37 0.92
N PHE A 10 -24.55 -9.19 1.30
CA PHE A 10 -24.15 -8.17 2.29
C PHE A 10 -24.31 -6.73 1.78
N LEU A 11 -24.08 -6.45 0.49
CA LEU A 11 -24.34 -5.12 -0.08
C LEU A 11 -25.83 -4.77 -0.12
N GLN A 12 -26.70 -5.77 -0.25
CA GLN A 12 -28.15 -5.56 -0.36
C GLN A 12 -28.81 -5.39 1.03
N HIS A 13 -28.28 -6.04 2.07
CA HIS A 13 -28.77 -5.88 3.46
C HIS A 13 -28.19 -4.66 4.20
N ALA A 14 -26.96 -4.22 3.87
CA ALA A 14 -26.42 -2.97 4.41
C ALA A 14 -27.23 -1.73 3.99
N CYS A 15 -27.96 -1.80 2.86
CA CYS A 15 -28.81 -0.73 2.35
C CYS A 15 -30.11 -0.50 3.13
N LEU A 16 -30.63 -1.49 3.87
CA LEU A 16 -31.90 -1.34 4.60
C LEU A 16 -31.75 -0.75 6.01
N TYR A 17 -30.58 -0.91 6.66
CA TYR A 17 -30.37 -0.36 8.01
C TYR A 17 -29.93 1.12 8.02
N ALA A 18 -29.36 1.62 6.92
CA ALA A 18 -28.93 3.01 6.81
C ALA A 18 -30.10 4.02 6.71
N THR A 19 -31.27 3.59 6.24
CA THR A 19 -32.45 4.45 6.01
C THR A 19 -33.16 4.84 7.30
N VAL A 20 -33.09 4.02 8.35
CA VAL A 20 -33.80 4.26 9.62
C VAL A 20 -33.04 5.23 10.54
N TRP A 21 -31.71 5.30 10.43
CA TRP A 21 -30.88 6.14 11.30
C TRP A 21 -30.63 7.56 10.73
N TRP A 22 -30.64 7.72 9.40
CA TRP A 22 -30.42 9.03 8.75
C TRP A 22 -31.57 10.03 8.98
N ASN A 23 -32.82 9.54 9.01
CA ASN A 23 -33.98 10.39 9.31
C ASN A 23 -33.92 11.03 10.70
N SER A 24 -33.22 10.41 11.66
CA SER A 24 -33.06 10.98 13.02
C SER A 24 -31.97 12.05 13.12
N LEU A 25 -31.06 12.16 12.13
CA LEU A 25 -29.95 13.12 12.15
C LEU A 25 -30.31 14.42 11.39
N VAL A 26 -31.12 14.32 10.33
CA VAL A 26 -31.58 15.48 9.54
C VAL A 26 -32.49 16.42 10.36
N ASP A 27 -33.22 15.90 11.34
CA ASP A 27 -34.08 16.70 12.22
C ASP A 27 -33.29 17.53 13.26
N GLN A 28 -32.07 17.12 13.64
CA GLN A 28 -31.25 17.88 14.60
C GLN A 28 -30.51 19.06 13.95
N THR A 29 -30.20 19.00 12.65
CA THR A 29 -29.52 20.09 11.93
C THR A 29 -30.42 21.27 11.55
N LYS A 30 -31.74 21.14 11.64
CA LYS A 30 -32.69 22.26 11.38
C LYS A 30 -32.97 23.13 12.60
N SER A 31 -32.49 22.75 13.79
CA SER A 31 -32.71 23.49 15.05
C SER A 31 -31.67 24.59 15.35
N SER A 32 -30.63 24.76 14.53
CA SER A 32 -29.50 25.65 14.86
C SER A 32 -29.21 26.74 13.83
N THR A 33 -30.22 27.14 13.04
CA THR A 33 -30.09 28.30 12.15
C THR A 33 -31.32 29.20 12.24
N SER A 34 -31.59 29.69 13.45
CA SER A 34 -32.41 30.88 13.67
C SER A 34 -31.70 31.73 14.71
N ASN A 35 -31.06 32.81 14.27
CA ASN A 35 -30.86 34.08 15.00
C ASN A 35 -29.85 34.93 14.25
N PHE A 36 -30.33 35.78 13.34
CA PHE A 36 -29.68 37.07 13.08
C PHE A 36 -30.74 38.06 12.60
N THR A 37 -31.29 38.80 13.55
CA THR A 37 -32.07 40.03 13.33
C THR A 37 -31.11 41.21 13.28
N SER A 38 -31.23 42.07 12.27
CA SER A 38 -30.92 43.48 12.42
C SER A 38 -31.79 44.29 11.46
N THR A 39 -32.57 45.16 12.10
CA THR A 39 -33.44 46.20 11.57
C THR A 39 -32.65 47.30 10.86
N ASN A 40 -33.18 47.85 9.78
CA ASN A 40 -33.28 49.31 9.55
C ASN A 40 -34.17 49.63 8.34
N ASN A 41 -35.16 50.48 8.58
CA ASN A 41 -36.07 51.10 7.62
C ASN A 41 -35.36 52.19 6.79
N VAL A 42 -35.71 52.30 5.49
CA VAL A 42 -35.89 53.58 4.78
C VAL A 42 -36.99 53.40 3.72
N GLU A 43 -37.78 54.46 3.57
CA GLU A 43 -39.07 54.62 2.91
C GLU A 43 -39.06 54.65 1.36
N GLY A 44 -40.22 54.31 0.77
CA GLY A 44 -40.90 55.17 -0.21
C GLY A 44 -40.56 55.04 -1.71
N CYS A 45 -41.44 54.41 -2.49
CA CYS A 45 -42.23 55.09 -3.53
C CYS A 45 -43.26 54.15 -4.18
N LYS A 46 -44.49 54.66 -4.25
CA LYS A 46 -45.65 54.05 -4.92
C LYS A 46 -45.78 54.61 -6.34
N ASN A 47 -46.47 53.80 -7.16
CA ASN A 47 -47.16 54.11 -8.41
C ASN A 47 -46.28 54.32 -9.65
N ASP A 48 -46.42 53.42 -10.61
CA ASP A 48 -47.09 53.83 -11.85
C ASP A 48 -47.78 52.66 -12.56
N PHE A 49 -48.80 53.07 -13.29
CA PHE A 49 -50.02 52.36 -13.65
C PHE A 49 -49.98 52.16 -15.16
N VAL A 50 -50.00 50.91 -15.67
CA VAL A 50 -50.50 50.66 -17.02
C VAL A 50 -51.31 49.37 -17.05
N SER A 51 -52.50 49.55 -17.58
CA SER A 51 -53.69 48.72 -17.67
C SER A 51 -53.59 47.49 -18.56
N LEU A 52 -54.47 46.54 -18.24
CA LEU A 52 -54.87 45.37 -19.01
C LEU A 52 -55.10 45.64 -20.50
N ILE A 53 -54.69 44.68 -21.33
CA ILE A 53 -55.43 44.29 -22.53
C ILE A 53 -55.74 42.80 -22.41
N THR A 54 -57.03 42.49 -22.31
CA THR A 54 -57.60 41.14 -22.36
C THR A 54 -58.07 40.87 -23.79
N VAL A 55 -57.53 39.86 -24.48
CA VAL A 55 -58.15 39.21 -25.65
C VAL A 55 -57.55 37.80 -25.88
N PRO A 56 -58.23 36.88 -26.59
CA PRO A 56 -59.02 35.79 -26.01
C PRO A 56 -58.43 34.39 -26.28
N SER A 57 -59.07 33.36 -25.70
CA SER A 57 -58.86 31.93 -25.98
C SER A 57 -58.52 31.64 -27.45
N ALA A 58 -57.30 31.18 -27.69
CA ALA A 58 -56.90 30.55 -28.94
C ALA A 58 -56.02 29.34 -28.62
N ASN A 59 -56.40 28.20 -29.19
CA ASN A 59 -55.74 26.91 -29.12
C ASN A 59 -54.20 27.02 -29.19
N VAL A 60 -53.53 26.80 -28.05
CA VAL A 60 -52.09 26.56 -28.05
C VAL A 60 -51.89 25.11 -28.47
N GLN A 61 -51.58 24.90 -29.75
CA GLN A 61 -50.89 23.69 -30.19
C GLN A 61 -49.67 23.52 -29.28
N LEU A 62 -49.57 22.36 -28.62
CA LEU A 62 -48.44 21.97 -27.79
C LEU A 62 -47.20 21.91 -28.70
N HIS A 63 -46.53 23.03 -28.91
CA HIS A 63 -45.22 23.05 -29.55
C HIS A 63 -44.28 22.28 -28.63
N GLN A 64 -43.88 21.12 -29.13
CA GLN A 64 -42.87 20.24 -28.61
C GLN A 64 -41.57 21.07 -28.50
N PHE A 65 -41.37 21.74 -27.37
CA PHE A 65 -40.08 22.33 -27.04
C PHE A 65 -39.08 21.18 -27.06
N THR A 66 -38.27 21.12 -28.11
CA THR A 66 -37.02 20.37 -28.11
C THR A 66 -36.19 20.93 -26.97
N THR A 67 -36.25 20.29 -25.80
CA THR A 67 -35.32 20.56 -24.71
C THR A 67 -33.91 20.42 -25.29
N MET A 68 -33.13 21.49 -25.23
CA MET A 68 -31.74 21.44 -25.68
C MET A 68 -31.03 20.42 -24.78
N GLU A 69 -30.54 19.34 -25.38
CA GLU A 69 -29.78 18.33 -24.65
C GLU A 69 -28.49 18.96 -24.09
N ASP A 70 -28.34 18.98 -22.77
CA ASP A 70 -27.10 19.39 -22.13
C ASP A 70 -26.10 18.24 -22.16
N ARG A 71 -25.35 18.15 -23.27
CA ARG A 71 -24.36 17.10 -23.48
C ARG A 71 -23.07 17.31 -22.68
N MET A 72 -22.94 18.40 -21.92
CA MET A 72 -21.72 18.75 -21.16
C MET A 72 -20.42 18.70 -21.99
N GLY A 73 -20.51 18.94 -23.31
CA GLY A 73 -19.37 18.84 -24.23
C GLY A 73 -18.94 17.41 -24.61
N MET A 74 -19.67 16.38 -24.21
CA MET A 74 -19.43 14.99 -24.62
C MET A 74 -19.93 14.71 -26.03
N THR A 75 -19.26 13.80 -26.73
CA THR A 75 -19.64 13.38 -28.09
C THR A 75 -20.33 12.02 -28.07
N ILE A 76 -21.12 11.75 -29.11
CA ILE A 76 -21.93 10.54 -29.24
C ILE A 76 -21.64 9.88 -30.59
N THR A 77 -21.54 8.55 -30.60
CA THR A 77 -21.46 7.77 -31.84
C THR A 77 -22.52 6.69 -31.86
N SER A 78 -23.36 6.69 -32.89
CA SER A 78 -24.38 5.66 -33.06
C SER A 78 -23.76 4.35 -33.55
N GLY A 79 -24.29 3.23 -33.07
CA GLY A 79 -23.88 1.89 -33.48
C GLY A 79 -25.01 0.87 -33.33
N ASN A 80 -24.78 -0.31 -33.87
CA ASN A 80 -25.64 -1.48 -33.71
C ASN A 80 -24.80 -2.65 -33.21
N VAL A 81 -25.34 -3.41 -32.26
CA VAL A 81 -24.75 -4.67 -31.81
C VAL A 81 -25.82 -5.74 -31.75
N VAL A 82 -25.47 -6.97 -32.13
CA VAL A 82 -26.33 -8.15 -32.00
C VAL A 82 -25.73 -9.08 -30.97
N ILE A 83 -26.39 -9.22 -29.83
CA ILE A 83 -25.91 -10.02 -28.69
C ILE A 83 -26.73 -11.29 -28.58
N GLN A 84 -26.05 -12.44 -28.57
CA GLN A 84 -26.67 -13.73 -28.27
C GLN A 84 -26.98 -13.82 -26.77
N LYS A 85 -28.16 -14.31 -26.43
CA LYS A 85 -28.57 -14.48 -25.03
C LYS A 85 -27.89 -15.68 -24.38
N ASP A 86 -27.74 -15.63 -23.07
CA ASP A 86 -27.26 -16.76 -22.28
C ASP A 86 -28.34 -17.86 -22.12
N SER A 87 -27.98 -18.95 -21.44
CA SER A 87 -28.90 -20.05 -21.12
C SER A 87 -30.08 -19.63 -20.24
N ASN A 88 -30.01 -18.47 -19.58
CA ASN A 88 -31.06 -17.91 -18.75
C ASN A 88 -31.93 -16.90 -19.50
N ASN A 89 -31.77 -16.78 -20.82
CA ASN A 89 -32.46 -15.80 -21.66
C ASN A 89 -32.14 -14.33 -21.27
N LEU A 90 -30.92 -14.08 -20.77
CA LEU A 90 -30.43 -12.76 -20.37
C LEU A 90 -29.21 -12.32 -21.21
N ILE A 91 -29.08 -11.01 -21.42
CA ILE A 91 -27.88 -10.40 -22.03
C ILE A 91 -26.93 -9.79 -20.99
N GLY A 92 -27.42 -9.47 -19.79
CA GLY A 92 -26.59 -8.96 -18.68
C GLY A 92 -26.39 -7.46 -18.60
N ILE A 93 -27.40 -6.65 -18.93
CA ILE A 93 -27.38 -5.20 -18.74
C ILE A 93 -28.49 -4.74 -17.78
N SER A 94 -28.25 -3.64 -17.07
CA SER A 94 -29.25 -2.88 -16.31
C SER A 94 -29.55 -1.56 -17.02
N ILE A 95 -30.81 -1.15 -17.06
CA ILE A 95 -31.29 0.02 -17.80
C ILE A 95 -31.87 1.04 -16.81
N GLY A 96 -31.49 2.31 -16.97
CA GLY A 96 -32.00 3.47 -16.24
C GLY A 96 -32.65 4.49 -17.17
N GLY A 97 -33.23 5.53 -16.58
CA GLY A 97 -33.98 6.57 -17.29
C GLY A 97 -35.31 6.09 -17.86
N GLY A 98 -35.68 6.65 -19.02
CA GLY A 98 -36.95 6.42 -19.70
C GLY A 98 -38.10 7.32 -19.24
N ALA A 99 -39.23 7.19 -19.95
CA ALA A 99 -40.43 7.98 -19.72
C ALA A 99 -41.04 7.70 -18.33
N PRO A 100 -41.74 8.69 -17.71
CA PRO A 100 -41.99 10.04 -18.24
C PRO A 100 -40.90 11.07 -17.93
N LEU A 101 -39.94 10.74 -17.05
CA LEU A 101 -39.03 11.72 -16.45
C LEU A 101 -37.80 12.02 -17.32
N CYS A 102 -37.27 11.01 -18.02
CA CYS A 102 -36.04 11.13 -18.80
C CYS A 102 -36.33 10.80 -20.28
N PRO A 103 -35.87 11.64 -21.24
CA PRO A 103 -36.17 11.43 -22.66
C PRO A 103 -35.43 10.23 -23.28
N CYS A 104 -34.37 9.75 -22.63
CA CYS A 104 -33.54 8.64 -23.11
C CYS A 104 -33.47 7.49 -22.08
N LEU A 105 -33.14 6.31 -22.58
CA LEU A 105 -32.80 5.15 -21.76
C LEU A 105 -31.30 4.91 -21.88
N TYR A 106 -30.64 4.58 -20.78
CA TYR A 106 -29.20 4.37 -20.78
C TYR A 106 -28.81 3.17 -19.92
N ILE A 107 -27.64 2.61 -20.21
CA ILE A 107 -27.11 1.45 -19.50
C ILE A 107 -26.54 1.91 -18.15
N VAL A 108 -27.09 1.41 -17.05
CA VAL A 108 -26.61 1.71 -15.69
C VAL A 108 -25.43 0.82 -15.31
N GLN A 109 -25.50 -0.46 -15.70
CA GLN A 109 -24.49 -1.44 -15.37
C GLN A 109 -24.48 -2.56 -16.39
N ILE A 110 -23.28 -3.08 -16.65
CA ILE A 110 -23.06 -4.33 -17.34
C ILE A 110 -22.53 -5.34 -16.31
N PHE A 111 -23.15 -6.51 -16.25
CA PHE A 111 -22.81 -7.54 -15.28
C PHE A 111 -21.67 -8.42 -15.80
N ASP A 112 -20.69 -8.72 -14.96
CA ASP A 112 -19.54 -9.53 -15.35
C ASP A 112 -19.98 -10.96 -15.73
N ASN A 113 -19.23 -11.61 -16.62
CA ASN A 113 -19.52 -12.96 -17.11
C ASN A 113 -20.89 -13.12 -17.81
N THR A 114 -21.42 -12.04 -18.38
CA THR A 114 -22.64 -12.06 -19.20
C THR A 114 -22.33 -11.84 -20.68
N PRO A 115 -23.25 -12.17 -21.61
CA PRO A 115 -23.00 -11.98 -23.04
C PRO A 115 -22.62 -10.54 -23.41
N ALA A 116 -23.26 -9.53 -22.81
CA ALA A 116 -22.92 -8.13 -23.05
C ALA A 116 -21.53 -7.74 -22.54
N ALA A 117 -21.08 -8.32 -21.42
CA ALA A 117 -19.72 -8.11 -20.92
C ALA A 117 -18.65 -8.77 -21.79
N ILE A 118 -18.95 -9.95 -22.33
CA ILE A 118 -18.05 -10.71 -23.21
C ILE A 118 -17.92 -10.01 -24.58
N ASP A 119 -19.03 -9.55 -25.13
CA ASP A 119 -19.06 -8.78 -26.38
C ASP A 119 -18.30 -7.45 -26.24
N GLY A 120 -18.47 -6.75 -25.11
CA GLY A 120 -17.68 -5.56 -24.77
C GLY A 120 -18.00 -4.30 -25.57
N THR A 121 -18.93 -4.35 -26.53
CA THR A 121 -19.33 -3.20 -27.34
C THR A 121 -20.07 -2.16 -26.51
N LEU A 122 -21.04 -2.62 -25.70
CA LEU A 122 -21.87 -1.78 -24.83
C LEU A 122 -21.13 -1.42 -23.55
N GLN A 123 -21.50 -0.28 -22.96
CA GLN A 123 -20.71 0.32 -21.91
C GLN A 123 -21.62 1.22 -21.02
N SER A 124 -21.44 1.26 -19.69
CA SER A 124 -22.29 2.03 -18.76
C SER A 124 -22.32 3.52 -19.08
N GLY A 125 -23.50 4.11 -19.24
CA GLY A 125 -23.72 5.47 -19.72
C GLY A 125 -24.07 5.56 -21.21
N ASP A 126 -23.94 4.47 -21.98
CA ASP A 126 -24.42 4.43 -23.37
C ASP A 126 -25.96 4.49 -23.40
N GLU A 127 -26.50 5.19 -24.40
CA GLU A 127 -27.94 5.30 -24.59
C GLU A 127 -28.46 4.15 -25.47
N VAL A 128 -29.62 3.61 -25.10
CA VAL A 128 -30.36 2.58 -25.85
C VAL A 128 -31.41 3.29 -26.71
N VAL A 129 -31.22 3.24 -28.02
CA VAL A 129 -32.05 3.96 -29.00
C VAL A 129 -33.15 3.07 -29.57
N ALA A 130 -32.86 1.80 -29.84
CA ALA A 130 -33.85 0.84 -30.33
C ALA A 130 -33.47 -0.60 -29.99
N ILE A 131 -34.49 -1.46 -29.86
CA ILE A 131 -34.35 -2.91 -29.66
C ILE A 131 -35.05 -3.62 -30.82
N ASN A 132 -34.32 -4.47 -31.55
CA ASN A 132 -34.78 -5.19 -32.75
C ASN A 132 -35.49 -4.30 -33.76
N GLY A 133 -34.94 -3.11 -34.03
CA GLY A 133 -35.53 -2.13 -34.95
C GLY A 133 -36.70 -1.33 -34.39
N VAL A 134 -37.20 -1.65 -33.20
CA VAL A 134 -38.28 -0.89 -32.56
C VAL A 134 -37.68 0.19 -31.64
N SER A 135 -38.06 1.45 -31.88
CA SER A 135 -37.59 2.59 -31.10
C SER A 135 -37.83 2.42 -29.59
N ALA A 136 -36.84 2.81 -28.81
CA ALA A 136 -36.88 2.86 -27.35
C ALA A 136 -37.27 4.25 -26.83
N ARG A 137 -37.28 5.28 -27.69
CA ARG A 137 -37.65 6.66 -27.31
C ARG A 137 -39.09 6.71 -26.81
N GLY A 138 -39.31 7.38 -25.69
CA GLY A 138 -40.62 7.53 -25.06
C GLY A 138 -41.13 6.28 -24.31
N LYS A 139 -40.32 5.21 -24.24
CA LYS A 139 -40.66 4.01 -23.47
C LYS A 139 -40.15 4.07 -22.04
N THR A 140 -40.78 3.29 -21.17
CA THR A 140 -40.30 3.07 -19.80
C THR A 140 -39.20 2.02 -19.77
N LYS A 141 -38.35 2.05 -18.74
CA LYS A 141 -37.34 1.01 -18.51
C LYS A 141 -37.91 -0.41 -18.44
N ILE A 142 -39.15 -0.55 -17.96
CA ILE A 142 -39.86 -1.84 -17.87
C ILE A 142 -40.24 -2.35 -19.26
N GLU A 143 -40.72 -1.47 -20.15
CA GLU A 143 -41.09 -1.83 -21.52
C GLU A 143 -39.86 -2.27 -22.33
N VAL A 144 -38.76 -1.54 -22.23
CA VAL A 144 -37.51 -1.91 -22.92
C VAL A 144 -36.95 -3.23 -22.38
N ALA A 145 -37.00 -3.44 -21.06
CA ALA A 145 -36.62 -4.72 -20.47
C ALA A 145 -37.49 -5.87 -21.02
N LYS A 146 -38.81 -5.67 -21.14
CA LYS A 146 -39.73 -6.65 -21.73
C LYS A 146 -39.40 -6.92 -23.20
N MET A 147 -39.07 -5.90 -23.99
CA MET A 147 -38.67 -6.08 -25.40
C MET A 147 -37.40 -6.92 -25.56
N ILE A 148 -36.42 -6.73 -24.69
CA ILE A 148 -35.19 -7.54 -24.66
C ILE A 148 -35.54 -8.99 -24.27
N GLN A 149 -36.36 -9.16 -23.23
CA GLN A 149 -36.76 -10.49 -22.74
C GLN A 149 -37.62 -11.26 -23.75
N SER A 150 -38.53 -10.59 -24.47
CA SER A 150 -39.43 -11.19 -25.47
C SER A 150 -38.74 -11.51 -26.80
N SER A 151 -37.52 -11.04 -27.01
CA SER A 151 -36.70 -11.44 -28.16
C SER A 151 -36.36 -12.94 -28.09
N ASN A 152 -36.09 -13.58 -29.22
CA ASN A 152 -35.67 -14.99 -29.26
C ASN A 152 -34.21 -15.15 -28.79
N SER A 153 -33.41 -15.98 -29.46
CA SER A 153 -32.03 -16.30 -29.09
C SER A 153 -31.07 -15.10 -29.11
N GLN A 154 -31.39 -14.04 -29.87
CA GLN A 154 -30.53 -12.86 -30.02
C GLN A 154 -31.32 -11.56 -29.89
N VAL A 155 -30.61 -10.49 -29.52
CA VAL A 155 -31.15 -9.13 -29.40
C VAL A 155 -30.25 -8.17 -30.19
N SER A 156 -30.84 -7.42 -31.12
CA SER A 156 -30.18 -6.33 -31.82
C SER A 156 -30.46 -5.01 -31.08
N ILE A 157 -29.41 -4.32 -30.66
CA ILE A 157 -29.48 -3.08 -29.90
C ILE A 157 -28.84 -1.96 -30.73
N ASN A 158 -29.64 -0.97 -31.10
CA ASN A 158 -29.12 0.31 -31.59
C ASN A 158 -28.79 1.17 -30.37
N TYR A 159 -27.55 1.63 -30.30
CA TYR A 159 -27.07 2.41 -29.16
C TYR A 159 -26.38 3.68 -29.62
N ASN A 160 -26.33 4.64 -28.70
CA ASN A 160 -25.58 5.88 -28.81
C ASN A 160 -24.45 5.83 -27.78
N LYS A 161 -23.22 5.59 -28.25
CA LYS A 161 -22.05 5.47 -27.40
C LYS A 161 -21.67 6.81 -26.84
N LEU A 162 -21.53 6.90 -25.52
CA LEU A 162 -21.10 8.14 -24.86
C LEU A 162 -19.58 8.17 -24.77
N HIS A 163 -18.96 9.15 -25.43
CA HIS A 163 -17.53 9.43 -25.32
C HIS A 163 -17.30 10.46 -24.21
N ALA A 164 -17.24 9.94 -23.00
CA ALA A 164 -16.91 10.69 -21.80
C ALA A 164 -15.40 10.67 -21.55
N ASP A 165 -14.79 11.83 -21.27
CA ASP A 165 -13.42 11.88 -20.75
C ASP A 165 -13.46 11.60 -19.24
N PRO A 166 -12.80 10.53 -18.74
CA PRO A 166 -12.74 10.22 -17.31
C PRO A 166 -12.20 11.36 -16.45
N LYS A 167 -11.43 12.30 -17.02
CA LYS A 167 -10.96 13.50 -16.32
C LYS A 167 -12.12 14.40 -15.88
N GLN A 168 -13.19 14.49 -16.66
CA GLN A 168 -14.36 15.30 -16.31
C GLN A 168 -15.09 14.75 -15.08
N GLY A 169 -15.05 13.44 -14.86
CA GLY A 169 -15.61 12.79 -13.66
C GLY A 169 -14.73 12.90 -12.41
N ARG A 170 -13.54 13.50 -12.46
CA ARG A 170 -12.66 13.71 -11.30
C ARG A 170 -12.92 15.05 -10.65
N THR A 171 -14.08 15.18 -10.01
CA THR A 171 -14.47 16.41 -9.31
C THR A 171 -13.83 16.51 -7.93
N LEU A 172 -13.77 17.74 -7.38
CA LEU A 172 -13.34 17.97 -5.99
C LEU A 172 -14.19 17.17 -4.99
N ASP A 173 -15.48 17.01 -5.28
CA ASP A 173 -16.40 16.19 -4.49
C ASP A 173 -15.95 14.71 -4.44
N ILE A 174 -15.59 14.12 -5.59
CA ILE A 174 -15.02 12.75 -5.65
C ILE A 174 -13.71 12.66 -4.87
N ALA A 175 -12.85 13.68 -4.94
CA ALA A 175 -11.61 13.74 -4.20
C ALA A 175 -11.85 13.80 -2.67
N LEU A 176 -12.77 14.65 -2.21
CA LEU A 176 -13.16 14.74 -0.80
C LEU A 176 -13.77 13.43 -0.29
N LYS A 177 -14.65 12.79 -1.08
CA LYS A 177 -15.18 11.45 -0.78
C LYS A 177 -14.05 10.42 -0.64
N LYS A 178 -13.04 10.46 -1.52
CA LYS A 178 -11.89 9.56 -1.46
C LYS A 178 -11.07 9.77 -0.19
N VAL A 179 -10.84 11.02 0.21
CA VAL A 179 -10.15 11.37 1.47
C VAL A 179 -10.94 10.88 2.69
N LYS A 180 -12.27 11.10 2.71
CA LYS A 180 -13.16 10.60 3.76
C LYS A 180 -13.01 9.09 3.92
N HIS A 181 -13.05 8.32 2.83
CA HIS A 181 -12.89 6.86 2.91
C HIS A 181 -11.52 6.44 3.44
N ARG A 182 -10.44 7.13 3.04
CA ARG A 182 -9.08 6.85 3.51
C ARG A 182 -8.94 7.07 5.02
N LEU A 183 -9.53 8.14 5.55
CA LEU A 183 -9.48 8.43 6.99
C LEU A 183 -10.25 7.40 7.81
N ILE A 184 -11.45 7.04 7.35
CA ILE A 184 -12.34 6.11 8.07
C ILE A 184 -11.74 4.70 8.20
N GLU A 185 -10.95 4.24 7.22
CA GLU A 185 -10.39 2.87 7.23
C GLU A 185 -9.38 2.65 8.37
N GLY A 186 -8.68 3.70 8.82
CA GLY A 186 -7.76 3.63 9.96
C GLY A 186 -8.40 3.83 11.34
N MET A 187 -9.69 4.13 11.39
CA MET A 187 -10.39 4.52 12.62
C MET A 187 -11.29 3.41 13.16
N GLY A 188 -11.33 3.25 14.47
CA GLY A 188 -12.31 2.37 15.13
C GLY A 188 -13.75 2.86 14.91
N SER A 189 -14.72 1.95 14.89
CA SER A 189 -16.15 2.29 14.64
C SER A 189 -16.63 3.42 15.53
N ALA A 190 -16.41 3.29 16.84
CA ALA A 190 -16.88 4.27 17.83
C ALA A 190 -16.29 5.66 17.58
N THR A 191 -15.02 5.74 17.16
CA THR A 191 -14.34 7.02 16.87
C THR A 191 -14.87 7.65 15.59
N ALA A 192 -15.12 6.85 14.54
CA ALA A 192 -15.69 7.36 13.30
C ALA A 192 -17.13 7.87 13.49
N ASP A 193 -17.93 7.14 14.27
CA ASP A 193 -19.31 7.52 14.59
C ASP A 193 -19.35 8.79 15.45
N ALA A 194 -18.43 8.94 16.41
CA ALA A 194 -18.27 10.17 17.22
C ALA A 194 -17.89 11.41 16.39
N LEU A 195 -17.19 11.23 15.27
CA LEU A 195 -16.85 12.31 14.34
C LEU A 195 -17.90 12.53 13.23
N GLY A 196 -19.04 11.84 13.28
CA GLY A 196 -20.07 11.92 12.24
C GLY A 196 -19.62 11.37 10.88
N LEU A 197 -18.54 10.57 10.84
CA LEU A 197 -18.02 9.97 9.63
C LEU A 197 -18.77 8.67 9.33
N SER A 198 -20.00 8.79 8.83
CA SER A 198 -20.86 7.62 8.55
C SER A 198 -20.18 6.63 7.58
N ARG A 199 -20.15 5.37 8.00
CA ARG A 199 -19.46 4.23 7.39
C ARG A 199 -20.30 3.46 6.36
N ALA A 200 -21.13 4.15 5.60
CA ALA A 200 -22.17 3.54 4.75
C ALA A 200 -21.64 2.53 3.71
N ILE A 201 -20.35 2.59 3.35
CA ILE A 201 -19.68 1.65 2.46
C ILE A 201 -18.40 1.15 3.13
N LEU A 202 -18.54 0.34 4.19
CA LEU A 202 -17.40 -0.36 4.78
C LEU A 202 -17.21 -1.72 4.12
N CYS A 203 -16.17 -1.85 3.30
CA CYS A 203 -15.62 -3.17 2.99
C CYS A 203 -14.65 -3.52 4.10
N ASN A 204 -15.05 -4.45 4.99
CA ASN A 204 -14.13 -5.14 5.87
C ASN A 204 -13.18 -5.97 4.98
N ASP A 205 -12.10 -5.31 4.54
CA ASP A 205 -11.28 -5.81 3.45
C ASP A 205 -10.14 -6.65 4.00
N ALA A 206 -10.26 -7.96 3.83
CA ALA A 206 -9.26 -8.92 4.26
C ALA A 206 -7.86 -8.63 3.69
N LEU A 207 -7.76 -7.97 2.53
CA LEU A 207 -6.47 -7.60 1.94
C LEU A 207 -5.79 -6.46 2.70
N VAL A 208 -6.56 -5.51 3.22
CA VAL A 208 -6.03 -4.41 4.05
C VAL A 208 -5.64 -4.94 5.43
N GLN A 209 -6.39 -5.90 5.99
CA GLN A 209 -5.99 -6.61 7.20
C GLN A 209 -4.66 -7.38 7.01
N ARG A 210 -4.47 -8.03 5.85
CA ARG A 210 -3.18 -8.66 5.51
C ARG A 210 -2.03 -7.66 5.43
N LEU A 211 -2.26 -6.41 5.04
CA LEU A 211 -1.23 -5.36 5.08
C LEU A 211 -0.75 -5.09 6.51
N MET A 212 -1.67 -5.06 7.49
CA MET A 212 -1.28 -4.90 8.89
C MET A 212 -0.44 -6.09 9.38
N THR A 213 -0.79 -7.32 8.99
CA THR A 213 0.02 -8.51 9.28
C THR A 213 1.41 -8.44 8.64
N LEU A 214 1.48 -7.98 7.40
CA LEU A 214 2.73 -7.79 6.66
C LEU A 214 3.63 -6.73 7.31
N GLN A 215 3.05 -5.67 7.86
CA GLN A 215 3.77 -4.62 8.60
C GLN A 215 4.34 -5.15 9.93
N ARG A 216 3.59 -5.99 10.66
CA ARG A 216 4.12 -6.66 11.86
C ARG A 216 5.28 -7.60 11.50
N THR A 217 5.15 -8.32 10.39
CA THR A 217 6.20 -9.21 9.88
C THR A 217 7.43 -8.40 9.48
N GLU A 218 7.29 -7.29 8.76
CA GLU A 218 8.38 -6.37 8.41
C GLU A 218 9.19 -5.95 9.65
N ASN A 219 8.52 -5.58 10.74
CA ASN A 219 9.19 -5.15 11.98
C ASN A 219 10.00 -6.28 12.63
N LEU A 220 9.45 -7.50 12.66
CA LEU A 220 10.17 -8.67 13.17
C LEU A 220 11.43 -8.93 12.33
N TYR A 221 11.31 -8.86 11.00
CA TYR A 221 12.44 -9.05 10.08
C TYR A 221 13.50 -7.98 10.20
N ARG A 222 13.10 -6.72 10.36
CA ARG A 222 14.00 -5.61 10.63
C ARG A 222 14.80 -5.84 11.92
N GLY A 223 14.14 -6.30 12.98
CA GLY A 223 14.80 -6.70 14.23
C GLY A 223 15.81 -7.82 14.02
N LEU A 224 15.42 -8.87 13.30
CA LEU A 224 16.28 -10.02 13.00
C LEU A 224 17.55 -9.62 12.23
N VAL A 225 17.42 -8.85 11.14
CA VAL A 225 18.55 -8.35 10.35
C VAL A 225 19.46 -7.45 11.19
N SER A 226 18.87 -6.57 12.01
CA SER A 226 19.62 -5.68 12.91
C SER A 226 20.45 -6.49 13.92
N HIS A 227 19.85 -7.49 14.56
CA HIS A 227 20.56 -8.36 15.50
C HIS A 227 21.66 -9.17 14.83
N ALA A 228 21.41 -9.76 13.65
CA ALA A 228 22.42 -10.49 12.90
C ALA A 228 23.63 -9.60 12.55
N LYS A 229 23.39 -8.34 12.16
CA LYS A 229 24.44 -7.35 11.90
C LYS A 229 25.23 -7.01 13.18
N ALA A 230 24.53 -6.76 14.29
CA ALA A 230 25.17 -6.48 15.58
C ALA A 230 26.03 -7.65 16.07
N THR A 231 25.56 -8.89 15.90
CA THR A 231 26.34 -10.10 16.21
C THR A 231 27.61 -10.19 15.36
N LEU A 232 27.53 -9.91 14.05
CA LEU A 232 28.72 -9.91 13.20
C LEU A 232 29.71 -8.80 13.54
N HIS A 233 29.23 -7.62 13.96
CA HIS A 233 30.10 -6.54 14.45
C HIS A 233 30.82 -6.96 15.73
N ALA A 234 30.11 -7.46 16.75
CA ALA A 234 30.73 -7.96 17.97
C ALA A 234 31.71 -9.12 17.71
N PHE A 235 31.39 -9.98 16.74
CA PHE A 235 32.28 -11.05 16.31
C PHE A 235 33.55 -10.52 15.64
N PHE A 236 33.45 -9.45 14.84
CA PHE A 236 34.61 -8.77 14.26
C PHE A 236 35.49 -8.13 15.34
N ASP A 237 34.90 -7.48 16.34
CA ASP A 237 35.64 -6.89 17.45
C ASP A 237 36.40 -7.97 18.23
N LEU A 238 35.77 -9.12 18.50
CA LEU A 238 36.42 -10.28 19.12
C LEU A 238 37.63 -10.77 18.29
N ILE A 239 37.50 -10.82 16.96
CA ILE A 239 38.59 -11.20 16.06
C ILE A 239 39.76 -10.22 16.15
N GLN A 240 39.50 -8.92 16.27
CA GLN A 240 40.56 -7.93 16.48
C GLN A 240 41.31 -8.17 17.80
N VAL A 241 40.59 -8.54 18.87
CA VAL A 241 41.24 -8.89 20.15
C VAL A 241 42.13 -10.12 20.00
N TYR A 242 41.70 -11.15 19.25
CA TYR A 242 42.55 -12.32 18.99
C TYR A 242 43.84 -11.95 18.26
N LYS A 243 43.80 -11.03 17.30
CA LYS A 243 45.02 -10.53 16.66
C LYS A 243 45.98 -9.91 17.68
N VAL A 244 45.46 -9.01 18.53
CA VAL A 244 46.26 -8.32 19.56
C VAL A 244 46.87 -9.32 20.54
N PHE A 245 46.11 -10.33 21.00
CA PHE A 245 46.66 -11.40 21.85
C PHE A 245 47.71 -12.24 21.12
N GLY A 246 47.49 -12.55 19.85
CA GLY A 246 48.48 -13.25 19.04
C GLY A 246 49.83 -12.54 18.99
N ASP A 247 49.80 -11.23 18.77
CA ASP A 247 51.00 -10.39 18.70
C ASP A 247 51.66 -10.21 20.08
N ALA A 248 50.87 -10.03 21.15
CA ALA A 248 51.37 -9.91 22.51
C ALA A 248 52.07 -11.20 22.99
N PHE A 249 51.43 -12.36 22.81
CA PHE A 249 52.03 -13.64 23.20
C PHE A 249 53.28 -13.98 22.39
N ALA A 250 53.29 -13.68 21.08
CA ALA A 250 54.49 -13.85 20.27
C ALA A 250 55.65 -12.96 20.76
N ALA A 251 55.35 -11.70 21.13
CA ALA A 251 56.36 -10.77 21.66
C ALA A 251 56.91 -11.20 23.03
N ILE A 252 56.05 -11.72 23.91
CA ILE A 252 56.47 -12.28 25.21
C ILE A 252 57.33 -13.53 24.98
N GLY A 253 56.92 -14.44 24.10
CA GLY A 253 57.64 -15.68 23.82
C GLY A 253 59.09 -15.45 23.35
N VAL A 254 59.34 -14.42 22.55
CA VAL A 254 60.70 -14.07 22.09
C VAL A 254 61.59 -13.52 23.22
N LYS A 255 60.99 -12.87 24.22
CA LYS A 255 61.72 -12.24 25.34
C LYS A 255 61.86 -13.17 26.56
N GLU A 256 61.16 -14.30 26.58
CA GLU A 256 61.12 -15.22 27.72
C GLU A 256 62.40 -16.08 27.78
N PRO A 257 63.19 -15.98 28.86
CA PRO A 257 64.45 -16.74 28.99
C PRO A 257 64.24 -18.24 29.21
N GLN A 258 63.10 -18.67 29.78
CA GLN A 258 62.83 -20.09 29.97
C GLN A 258 62.34 -20.74 28.65
N PRO A 259 63.07 -21.70 28.05
CA PRO A 259 62.73 -22.25 26.73
C PRO A 259 61.33 -22.89 26.65
N ARG A 260 60.89 -23.54 27.73
CA ARG A 260 59.57 -24.17 27.81
C ARG A 260 58.43 -23.14 27.85
N ALA A 261 58.61 -22.03 28.57
CA ALA A 261 57.64 -20.94 28.62
C ALA A 261 57.64 -20.14 27.30
N SER A 262 58.81 -19.88 26.73
CA SER A 262 58.97 -19.26 25.41
C SER A 262 58.20 -20.02 24.32
N GLU A 263 58.38 -21.35 24.25
CA GLU A 263 57.65 -22.19 23.30
C GLU A 263 56.14 -22.20 23.56
N ALA A 264 55.72 -22.18 24.83
CA ALA A 264 54.30 -22.11 25.17
C ALA A 264 53.67 -20.79 24.69
N PHE A 265 54.30 -19.65 24.98
CA PHE A 265 53.82 -18.33 24.53
C PHE A 265 53.80 -18.22 23.00
N ARG A 266 54.81 -18.76 22.32
CA ARG A 266 54.84 -18.80 20.85
C ARG A 266 53.67 -19.61 20.29
N GLN A 267 53.39 -20.78 20.85
CA GLN A 267 52.25 -21.60 20.43
C GLN A 267 50.92 -20.89 20.72
N PHE A 268 50.73 -20.31 21.91
CA PHE A 268 49.52 -19.54 22.23
C PHE A 268 49.32 -18.36 21.27
N GLY A 269 50.39 -17.63 20.93
CA GLY A 269 50.34 -16.54 19.96
C GLY A 269 49.89 -17.00 18.58
N GLU A 270 50.43 -18.13 18.12
CA GLU A 270 50.05 -18.73 16.83
C GLU A 270 48.58 -19.18 16.83
N GLN A 271 48.10 -19.81 17.90
CA GLN A 271 46.68 -20.21 18.02
C GLN A 271 45.75 -19.00 17.88
N HIS A 272 46.06 -17.88 18.53
CA HIS A 272 45.27 -16.66 18.46
C HIS A 272 45.28 -16.02 17.06
N ARG A 273 46.42 -16.05 16.36
CA ARG A 273 46.50 -15.63 14.95
C ARG A 273 45.69 -16.53 14.03
N GLN A 274 45.69 -17.85 14.24
CA GLN A 274 44.86 -18.77 13.46
C GLN A 274 43.36 -18.56 13.73
N MET A 275 42.97 -18.30 14.98
CA MET A 275 41.58 -17.93 15.32
C MET A 275 41.13 -16.65 14.62
N GLU A 276 42.01 -15.65 14.49
CA GLU A 276 41.74 -14.45 13.70
C GLU A 276 41.52 -14.78 12.22
N LYS A 277 42.44 -15.54 11.62
CA LYS A 277 42.37 -15.95 10.21
C LYS A 277 41.07 -16.71 9.89
N TYR A 278 40.67 -17.66 10.74
CA TYR A 278 39.41 -18.39 10.59
C TYR A 278 38.19 -17.46 10.76
N GLY A 279 38.29 -16.49 11.67
CA GLY A 279 37.25 -15.49 11.91
C GLY A 279 37.03 -14.59 10.69
N ILE A 280 38.09 -14.05 10.10
CA ILE A 280 38.03 -13.22 8.88
C ILE A 280 37.41 -14.01 7.72
N MET A 281 37.79 -15.27 7.53
CA MET A 281 37.21 -16.12 6.49
C MET A 281 35.72 -16.35 6.71
N THR A 282 35.30 -16.55 7.97
CA THR A 282 33.89 -16.71 8.35
C THR A 282 33.10 -15.44 8.06
N LEU A 283 33.62 -14.25 8.41
CA LEU A 283 33.00 -12.96 8.10
C LEU A 283 32.81 -12.75 6.59
N LYS A 284 33.82 -13.09 5.78
CA LYS A 284 33.71 -13.02 4.30
C LYS A 284 32.58 -13.91 3.76
N ASN A 285 32.38 -15.09 4.35
CA ASN A 285 31.31 -16.01 3.97
C ASN A 285 29.92 -15.60 4.48
N LEU A 286 29.85 -14.95 5.64
CA LEU A 286 28.58 -14.53 6.26
C LEU A 286 28.05 -13.18 5.72
N LYS A 287 28.92 -12.32 5.20
CA LYS A 287 28.51 -11.01 4.67
C LYS A 287 27.49 -11.08 3.50
N PRO A 288 27.65 -11.95 2.48
CA PRO A 288 26.65 -12.10 1.42
C PRO A 288 25.27 -12.55 1.95
N ILE A 289 25.25 -13.44 2.95
CA ILE A 289 24.01 -13.94 3.57
C ILE A 289 23.21 -12.79 4.21
N LEU A 290 23.89 -11.86 4.88
CA LEU A 290 23.26 -10.68 5.48
C LEU A 290 22.67 -9.75 4.41
N ASN A 291 23.36 -9.56 3.28
CA ASN A 291 22.87 -8.75 2.16
C ASN A 291 21.63 -9.37 1.50
N ASP A 292 21.60 -10.69 1.37
CA ASP A 292 20.44 -11.42 0.84
C ASP A 292 19.22 -11.29 1.76
N LEU A 293 19.43 -11.42 3.08
CA LEU A 293 18.39 -11.21 4.08
C LEU A 293 17.85 -9.77 4.04
N GLY A 294 18.73 -8.80 3.81
CA GLY A 294 18.37 -7.40 3.59
C GLY A 294 17.55 -7.16 2.31
N THR A 295 17.76 -7.94 1.25
CA THR A 295 17.02 -7.80 -0.02
C THR A 295 15.52 -8.06 0.15
N TYR A 296 15.15 -9.04 0.98
CA TYR A 296 13.75 -9.31 1.29
C TYR A 296 13.09 -8.10 1.98
N LEU A 297 13.76 -7.52 2.98
CA LEU A 297 13.27 -6.37 3.74
C LEU A 297 13.23 -5.07 2.93
N HIS A 298 14.27 -4.81 2.13
CA HIS A 298 14.44 -3.52 1.46
C HIS A 298 13.86 -3.47 0.04
N LYS A 299 13.61 -4.62 -0.60
CA LYS A 299 13.06 -4.67 -1.97
C LYS A 299 11.71 -5.37 -2.03
N ALA A 300 11.59 -6.60 -1.51
CA ALA A 300 10.38 -7.41 -1.68
C ALA A 300 9.18 -6.88 -0.89
N ILE A 301 9.36 -6.60 0.41
CA ILE A 301 8.29 -6.05 1.26
C ILE A 301 7.78 -4.68 0.75
N PRO A 302 8.65 -3.69 0.42
CA PRO A 302 8.21 -2.40 -0.09
C PRO A 302 7.45 -2.48 -1.42
N ASP A 303 7.85 -3.38 -2.33
CA ASP A 303 7.15 -3.57 -3.62
C ASP A 303 5.73 -4.13 -3.42
N THR A 304 5.56 -5.11 -2.54
CA THR A 304 4.23 -5.64 -2.18
C THR A 304 3.39 -4.55 -1.50
N ARG A 305 3.97 -3.79 -0.57
CA ARG A 305 3.29 -2.67 0.11
C ARG A 305 2.83 -1.59 -0.88
N LEU A 306 3.66 -1.23 -1.85
CA LEU A 306 3.29 -0.29 -2.92
C LEU A 306 2.11 -0.79 -3.73
N THR A 307 2.07 -2.09 -4.03
CA THR A 307 0.99 -2.70 -4.81
C THR A 307 -0.33 -2.69 -4.03
N ILE A 308 -0.29 -3.03 -2.75
CA ILE A 308 -1.47 -2.94 -1.88
C ILE A 308 -1.95 -1.49 -1.71
N SER A 309 -1.02 -0.53 -1.62
CA SER A 309 -1.36 0.90 -1.56
C SER A 309 -2.09 1.37 -2.84
N LYS A 310 -1.61 0.96 -4.02
CA LYS A 310 -2.29 1.22 -5.31
C LYS A 310 -3.68 0.60 -5.35
N TYR A 311 -3.83 -0.62 -4.85
CA TYR A 311 -5.14 -1.29 -4.73
C TYR A 311 -6.10 -0.51 -3.84
N ALA A 312 -5.66 -0.08 -2.64
CA ALA A 312 -6.48 0.70 -1.72
C ALA A 312 -6.92 2.02 -2.35
N ASP A 313 -6.02 2.69 -3.07
CA ASP A 313 -6.36 3.93 -3.78
C ASP A 313 -7.40 3.74 -4.89
N ALA A 314 -7.31 2.64 -5.66
CA ALA A 314 -8.29 2.29 -6.69
C ALA A 314 -9.63 1.87 -6.07
N LYS A 315 -9.62 1.16 -4.95
CA LYS A 315 -10.80 0.82 -4.15
C LYS A 315 -11.54 2.10 -3.74
N PHE A 316 -10.83 3.04 -3.11
CA PHE A 316 -11.45 4.29 -2.65
C PHE A 316 -11.98 5.15 -3.79
N GLU A 317 -11.27 5.21 -4.93
CA GLU A 317 -11.78 5.87 -6.13
C GLU A 317 -13.10 5.24 -6.60
N TYR A 318 -13.18 3.91 -6.69
CA TYR A 318 -14.40 3.20 -7.05
C TYR A 318 -15.55 3.43 -6.05
N LEU A 319 -15.26 3.40 -4.74
CA LEU A 319 -16.26 3.65 -3.72
C LEU A 319 -16.80 5.09 -3.75
N SER A 320 -15.95 6.08 -4.02
CA SER A 320 -16.38 7.47 -4.20
C SER A 320 -17.37 7.62 -5.34
N TYR A 321 -17.15 6.92 -6.47
CA TYR A 321 -18.11 6.91 -7.57
C TYR A 321 -19.41 6.19 -7.20
N CYS A 322 -19.35 5.12 -6.41
CA CYS A 322 -20.56 4.44 -5.92
C CYS A 322 -21.40 5.37 -5.03
N LEU A 323 -20.75 6.13 -4.13
CA LEU A 323 -21.44 7.16 -3.34
C LEU A 323 -22.07 8.23 -4.22
N LYS A 324 -21.33 8.76 -5.20
CA LYS A 324 -21.86 9.81 -6.07
C LYS A 324 -23.06 9.33 -6.89
N VAL A 325 -23.05 8.10 -7.40
CA VAL A 325 -24.22 7.52 -8.08
C VAL A 325 -25.42 7.47 -7.13
N ARG A 326 -25.22 6.97 -5.90
CA ARG A 326 -26.29 6.92 -4.90
C ARG A 326 -26.84 8.30 -4.55
N GLU A 327 -25.98 9.29 -4.37
CA GLU A 327 -26.41 10.68 -4.12
C GLU A 327 -27.26 11.23 -5.25
N LEU A 328 -26.90 10.95 -6.51
CA LEU A 328 -27.68 11.36 -7.68
C LEU A 328 -29.00 10.59 -7.82
N ASP A 329 -29.04 9.32 -7.38
CA ASP A 329 -30.27 8.53 -7.31
C ASP A 329 -31.22 9.06 -6.22
N ASP A 330 -30.68 9.38 -5.03
CA ASP A 330 -31.43 9.92 -3.89
C ASP A 330 -31.98 11.33 -4.22
N GLU A 331 -31.19 12.16 -4.91
CA GLU A 331 -31.64 13.45 -5.46
C GLU A 331 -32.81 13.26 -6.43
N GLU A 332 -32.67 12.38 -7.44
CA GLU A 332 -33.74 12.10 -8.40
C GLU A 332 -35.02 11.63 -7.69
N GLN A 333 -34.90 10.72 -6.72
CA GLN A 333 -36.04 10.24 -5.93
C GLN A 333 -36.70 11.34 -5.09
N SER A 334 -35.93 12.29 -4.56
CA SER A 334 -36.44 13.44 -3.81
C SER A 334 -37.29 14.35 -4.70
N TYR A 335 -36.78 14.73 -5.87
CA TYR A 335 -37.52 15.55 -6.84
C TYR A 335 -38.80 14.86 -7.33
N VAL A 336 -38.72 13.55 -7.59
CA VAL A 336 -39.90 12.74 -7.94
C VAL A 336 -40.96 12.75 -6.83
N SER A 337 -40.54 12.67 -5.57
CA SER A 337 -41.45 12.69 -4.41
C SER A 337 -42.11 14.06 -4.24
N LEU A 338 -41.43 15.14 -4.61
CA LEU A 338 -41.95 16.51 -4.62
C LEU A 338 -42.78 16.84 -5.87
N GLN A 339 -42.80 15.94 -6.87
CA GLN A 339 -43.40 16.17 -8.19
C GLN A 339 -42.79 17.36 -8.93
N GLU A 340 -41.52 17.66 -8.68
CA GLU A 340 -40.79 18.75 -9.35
C GLU A 340 -39.90 18.20 -10.47
N PRO A 341 -39.84 18.89 -11.64
CA PRO A 341 -38.94 18.50 -12.70
C PRO A 341 -37.47 18.74 -12.31
N LEU A 342 -36.60 17.80 -12.66
CA LEU A 342 -35.15 17.92 -12.47
C LEU A 342 -34.46 18.13 -13.81
N TYR A 343 -33.93 19.34 -14.04
CA TYR A 343 -33.34 19.77 -15.32
C TYR A 343 -32.31 18.77 -15.90
N ARG A 344 -31.42 18.24 -15.04
CA ARG A 344 -30.43 17.22 -15.43
C ARG A 344 -31.10 16.00 -16.06
N VAL A 345 -32.23 15.55 -15.51
CA VAL A 345 -32.94 14.34 -15.96
C VAL A 345 -33.71 14.62 -17.25
N GLU A 346 -34.36 15.78 -17.35
CA GLU A 346 -35.12 16.22 -18.54
C GLU A 346 -34.26 16.40 -19.79
N THR A 347 -32.97 16.70 -19.61
CA THR A 347 -31.99 16.94 -20.68
C THR A 347 -31.17 15.70 -21.06
N GLY A 348 -31.54 14.51 -20.56
CA GLY A 348 -30.92 13.23 -20.93
C GLY A 348 -29.85 12.71 -19.95
N ASN A 349 -29.75 13.35 -18.78
CA ASN A 349 -28.99 12.87 -17.62
C ASN A 349 -27.50 12.59 -17.86
N TYR A 350 -26.83 13.49 -18.58
CA TYR A 350 -25.44 13.33 -18.99
C TYR A 350 -24.44 13.28 -17.82
N GLU A 351 -24.64 14.05 -16.75
CA GLU A 351 -23.78 13.98 -15.55
C GLU A 351 -23.82 12.58 -14.92
N TYR A 352 -25.02 12.01 -14.73
CA TYR A 352 -25.15 10.66 -14.17
C TYR A 352 -24.49 9.63 -15.09
N ARG A 353 -24.70 9.73 -16.40
CA ARG A 353 -24.10 8.82 -17.40
C ARG A 353 -22.56 8.91 -17.41
N LEU A 354 -22.00 10.11 -17.25
CA LEU A 354 -20.56 10.33 -17.06
C LEU A 354 -20.06 9.61 -15.78
N VAL A 355 -20.75 9.80 -14.65
CA VAL A 355 -20.38 9.13 -13.39
C VAL A 355 -20.47 7.60 -13.51
N LEU A 356 -21.48 7.07 -14.22
CA LEU A 356 -21.60 5.64 -14.50
C LEU A 356 -20.41 5.09 -15.29
N ARG A 357 -19.94 5.84 -16.31
CA ARG A 357 -18.74 5.47 -17.08
C ARG A 357 -17.51 5.46 -16.18
N CYS A 358 -17.28 6.52 -15.41
CA CYS A 358 -16.14 6.60 -14.48
C CYS A 358 -16.18 5.47 -13.43
N ARG A 359 -17.37 5.13 -12.91
CA ARG A 359 -17.58 4.00 -11.99
C ARG A 359 -17.19 2.67 -12.64
N GLN A 360 -17.60 2.42 -13.87
CA GLN A 360 -17.25 1.19 -14.60
C GLN A 360 -15.73 1.06 -14.76
N GLU A 361 -15.04 2.11 -15.18
CA GLU A 361 -13.59 2.07 -15.35
C GLU A 361 -12.85 1.90 -14.02
N ALA A 362 -13.29 2.61 -12.97
CA ALA A 362 -12.74 2.46 -11.63
C ALA A 362 -12.93 1.04 -11.09
N ARG A 363 -14.09 0.42 -11.33
CA ARG A 363 -14.38 -0.98 -10.98
C ARG A 363 -13.41 -1.95 -11.67
N ALA A 364 -13.17 -1.76 -12.97
CA ALA A 364 -12.24 -2.59 -13.73
C ALA A 364 -10.80 -2.47 -13.21
N ARG A 365 -10.33 -1.24 -12.93
CA ARG A 365 -9.00 -1.00 -12.33
C ARG A 365 -8.88 -1.65 -10.95
N PHE A 366 -9.89 -1.47 -10.10
CA PHE A 366 -9.97 -2.07 -8.78
C PHE A 366 -9.92 -3.61 -8.84
N ALA A 367 -10.71 -4.24 -9.71
CA ALA A 367 -10.74 -5.69 -9.87
C ALA A 367 -9.40 -6.27 -10.36
N LYS A 368 -8.74 -5.58 -11.30
CA LYS A 368 -7.40 -5.95 -11.78
C LYS A 368 -6.38 -5.90 -10.64
N LEU A 369 -6.28 -4.76 -9.94
CA LEU A 369 -5.33 -4.58 -8.84
C LEU A 369 -5.59 -5.55 -7.68
N ARG A 370 -6.85 -5.92 -7.43
CA ARG A 370 -7.19 -6.95 -6.44
C ARG A 370 -6.54 -8.30 -6.78
N SER A 371 -6.58 -8.68 -8.05
CA SER A 371 -5.97 -9.92 -8.54
C SER A 371 -4.44 -9.83 -8.45
N ASP A 372 -3.85 -8.70 -8.85
CA ASP A 372 -2.41 -8.46 -8.76
C ASP A 372 -1.89 -8.54 -7.31
N VAL A 373 -2.62 -7.96 -6.35
CA VAL A 373 -2.28 -8.03 -4.93
C VAL A 373 -2.31 -9.46 -4.41
N LEU A 374 -3.32 -10.25 -4.78
CA LEU A 374 -3.43 -11.65 -4.34
C LEU A 374 -2.24 -12.47 -4.83
N VAL A 375 -1.89 -12.35 -6.11
CA VAL A 375 -0.74 -13.04 -6.69
C VAL A 375 0.56 -12.57 -6.03
N LYS A 376 0.76 -11.27 -5.82
CA LYS A 376 1.98 -10.76 -5.15
C LYS A 376 2.11 -11.22 -3.70
N LEU A 377 1.01 -11.28 -2.96
CA LEU A 377 1.02 -11.81 -1.59
C LEU A 377 1.41 -13.28 -1.57
N GLU A 378 0.86 -14.09 -2.48
CA GLU A 378 1.21 -15.50 -2.60
C GLU A 378 2.68 -15.71 -3.00
N LEU A 379 3.19 -14.92 -3.95
CA LEU A 379 4.60 -14.95 -4.33
C LEU A 379 5.52 -14.52 -3.18
N LEU A 380 5.11 -13.52 -2.40
CA LEU A 380 5.87 -13.07 -1.23
C LEU A 380 5.91 -14.16 -0.17
N ASP A 381 4.77 -14.78 0.17
CA ASP A 381 4.67 -15.83 1.18
C ASP A 381 5.48 -17.08 0.80
N ASN A 382 5.42 -17.51 -0.47
CA ASN A 382 6.18 -18.65 -0.97
C ASN A 382 7.70 -18.39 -0.94
N LYS A 383 8.13 -17.18 -1.31
CA LYS A 383 9.54 -16.78 -1.27
C LYS A 383 10.05 -16.63 0.16
N HIS A 384 9.21 -16.10 1.05
CA HIS A 384 9.54 -15.77 2.43
C HIS A 384 10.06 -16.96 3.23
N VAL A 385 9.31 -18.06 3.24
CA VAL A 385 9.60 -19.19 4.13
C VAL A 385 10.87 -19.91 3.71
N GLN A 386 11.10 -20.06 2.41
CA GLN A 386 12.27 -20.78 1.90
C GLN A 386 13.55 -19.96 2.03
N ASP A 387 13.53 -18.69 1.61
CA ASP A 387 14.74 -17.87 1.60
C ASP A 387 15.23 -17.56 3.02
N VAL A 388 14.32 -17.21 3.94
CA VAL A 388 14.75 -16.74 5.27
C VAL A 388 15.30 -17.89 6.11
N VAL A 389 14.58 -19.00 6.16
CA VAL A 389 15.00 -20.16 6.97
C VAL A 389 16.35 -20.66 6.47
N TRP A 390 16.52 -20.76 5.15
CA TRP A 390 17.76 -21.22 4.55
C TRP A 390 18.93 -20.27 4.83
N GLN A 391 18.72 -18.95 4.72
CA GLN A 391 19.76 -17.97 5.02
C GLN A 391 20.14 -17.97 6.50
N LEU A 392 19.18 -18.09 7.42
CA LEU A 392 19.46 -18.21 8.86
C LEU A 392 20.20 -19.51 9.20
N GLN A 393 19.83 -20.63 8.58
CA GLN A 393 20.55 -21.89 8.75
C GLN A 393 22.00 -21.79 8.28
N LYS A 394 22.23 -21.16 7.11
CA LYS A 394 23.59 -20.90 6.63
C LYS A 394 24.37 -19.98 7.55
N PHE A 395 23.72 -18.95 8.10
CA PHE A 395 24.33 -18.05 9.06
C PHE A 395 24.80 -18.80 10.31
N ALA A 396 23.91 -19.59 10.92
CA ALA A 396 24.22 -20.41 12.09
C ALA A 396 25.31 -21.46 11.78
N ALA A 397 25.22 -22.13 10.63
CA ALA A 397 26.20 -23.13 10.20
C ALA A 397 27.59 -22.52 9.97
N GLY A 398 27.67 -21.29 9.45
CA GLY A 398 28.93 -20.57 9.29
C GLY A 398 29.62 -20.28 10.62
N LEU A 399 28.85 -19.81 11.62
CA LEU A 399 29.37 -19.62 12.98
C LEU A 399 29.74 -20.95 13.65
N ALA A 400 28.91 -21.99 13.51
CA ALA A 400 29.20 -23.31 14.06
C ALA A 400 30.50 -23.89 13.49
N LYS A 401 30.73 -23.73 12.18
CA LYS A 401 31.97 -24.15 11.52
C LYS A 401 33.20 -23.42 12.08
N TYR A 402 33.09 -22.12 12.34
CA TYR A 402 34.15 -21.35 13.01
C TYR A 402 34.48 -21.96 14.38
N TYR A 403 33.49 -22.10 15.25
CA TYR A 403 33.71 -22.62 16.60
C TYR A 403 34.21 -24.08 16.61
N SER A 404 33.77 -24.92 15.67
CA SER A 404 34.31 -26.28 15.51
C SER A 404 35.79 -26.24 15.13
N SER A 405 36.16 -25.39 14.17
CA SER A 405 37.56 -25.25 13.73
C SER A 405 38.44 -24.73 14.86
N THR A 406 37.95 -23.76 15.64
CA THR A 406 38.63 -23.23 16.82
C THR A 406 38.78 -24.26 17.92
N ARG A 407 37.75 -25.09 18.16
CA ARG A 407 37.82 -26.18 19.14
C ARG A 407 38.88 -27.21 18.74
N ASP A 408 38.88 -27.62 17.48
CA ASP A 408 39.84 -28.62 16.98
C ASP A 408 41.27 -28.07 17.06
N LEU A 409 41.44 -26.79 16.70
CA LEU A 409 42.69 -26.04 16.84
C LEU A 409 43.20 -26.05 18.31
N LEU A 410 42.34 -25.68 19.27
CA LEU A 410 42.69 -25.66 20.70
C LEU A 410 42.94 -27.06 21.28
N SER A 411 42.26 -28.09 20.77
CA SER A 411 42.44 -29.48 21.23
C SER A 411 43.78 -30.10 20.83
N SER A 412 44.48 -29.52 19.85
CA SER A 412 45.78 -29.98 19.39
C SER A 412 46.94 -29.62 20.34
N VAL A 413 46.70 -28.76 21.33
CA VAL A 413 47.73 -28.21 22.21
C VAL A 413 47.72 -28.93 23.57
N THR A 414 48.83 -29.60 23.90
CA THR A 414 49.00 -30.35 25.17
C THR A 414 49.87 -29.61 26.20
N LEU A 415 50.09 -28.31 26.05
CA LEU A 415 51.07 -27.54 26.83
C LEU A 415 50.67 -27.24 28.28
N PHE A 416 49.52 -27.72 28.75
CA PHE A 416 49.06 -27.48 30.12
C PHE A 416 49.39 -28.67 31.04
N PRO A 417 49.92 -28.44 32.26
CA PRO A 417 50.15 -27.14 32.91
C PRO A 417 51.48 -26.49 32.49
N VAL A 418 51.44 -25.17 32.29
CA VAL A 418 52.66 -24.34 32.23
C VAL A 418 53.18 -24.20 33.65
N GLU A 419 54.04 -25.11 34.09
CA GLU A 419 54.82 -24.91 35.30
C GLU A 419 55.84 -23.80 35.02
N VAL A 420 55.45 -22.56 35.35
CA VAL A 420 56.38 -21.43 35.44
C VAL A 420 57.19 -21.68 36.71
N ASP A 421 58.29 -22.41 36.57
CA ASP A 421 59.20 -22.67 37.67
C ASP A 421 59.99 -21.37 37.94
N LEU A 422 59.43 -20.51 38.79
CA LEU A 422 60.06 -19.29 39.28
C LEU A 422 61.21 -19.65 40.22
N SER A 423 62.22 -20.35 39.70
CA SER A 423 63.46 -20.54 40.43
C SER A 423 64.10 -19.18 40.70
N HIS A 424 64.71 -19.00 41.88
CA HIS A 424 65.28 -17.75 42.42
C HIS A 424 66.34 -17.04 41.53
N SER A 425 66.58 -17.52 40.32
CA SER A 425 67.42 -16.88 39.29
C SER A 425 66.65 -16.02 38.28
N ALA A 426 65.30 -16.00 38.33
CA ALA A 426 64.43 -15.26 37.42
C ALA A 426 64.66 -13.72 37.37
N PHE A 427 65.38 -13.15 38.34
CA PHE A 427 65.67 -11.71 38.40
C PHE A 427 67.16 -11.34 38.30
N GLN A 428 68.05 -12.29 37.97
CA GLN A 428 69.47 -11.95 37.74
C GLN A 428 69.66 -11.36 36.34
N TYR A 429 69.23 -10.11 36.14
CA TYR A 429 69.78 -9.27 35.09
C TYR A 429 71.24 -8.99 35.44
N LYS A 430 72.19 -9.59 34.69
CA LYS A 430 73.59 -9.17 34.74
C LYS A 430 73.69 -7.77 34.13
N SER A 431 73.49 -6.75 34.95
CA SER A 431 73.75 -5.36 34.59
C SER A 431 75.27 -5.16 34.51
N THR A 432 75.82 -5.09 33.31
CA THR A 432 77.20 -4.64 33.10
C THR A 432 77.20 -3.12 32.92
N GLY A 433 77.45 -2.40 34.00
CA GLY A 433 77.79 -0.97 33.97
C GLY A 433 77.46 -0.25 35.28
N PRO A 434 78.41 0.46 35.93
CA PRO A 434 78.11 1.24 37.13
C PRO A 434 77.48 2.58 36.71
N GLN A 435 76.23 2.81 37.09
CA GLN A 435 75.60 4.13 37.05
C GLN A 435 75.36 4.58 38.49
N VAL A 436 75.98 5.71 38.79
CA VAL A 436 76.03 6.42 40.06
C VAL A 436 74.62 6.86 40.45
N ILE A 437 74.28 6.68 41.72
CA ILE A 437 73.05 7.18 42.35
C ILE A 437 73.17 8.71 42.47
N THR A 438 72.24 9.44 41.86
CA THR A 438 71.90 10.80 42.27
C THR A 438 70.39 10.89 42.42
N ASP A 439 69.96 10.97 43.68
CA ASP A 439 68.62 11.38 44.09
C ASP A 439 68.33 12.79 43.54
N GLY A 440 67.14 12.97 42.99
CA GLY A 440 66.63 14.26 42.51
C GLY A 440 65.14 14.11 42.29
N GLU A 441 64.39 14.54 43.30
CA GLU A 441 62.93 14.73 43.29
C GLU A 441 62.53 15.61 42.10
N ASP A 442 61.50 15.19 41.35
CA ASP A 442 60.52 16.09 40.76
C ASP A 442 59.26 15.28 40.42
N VAL A 443 58.22 15.52 41.23
CA VAL A 443 56.86 15.07 41.04
C VAL A 443 56.19 16.11 40.15
N ASP A 444 55.78 15.72 38.94
CA ASP A 444 54.82 16.51 38.17
C ASP A 444 53.58 15.66 37.81
N GLU A 445 52.48 16.24 38.26
CA GLU A 445 51.08 15.82 38.24
C GLU A 445 50.54 15.88 36.80
N PHE A 446 49.98 14.78 36.30
CA PHE A 446 49.36 14.74 34.97
C PHE A 446 47.84 14.85 35.11
N GLU A 447 47.30 16.02 34.77
CA GLU A 447 45.86 16.29 34.62
C GLU A 447 45.26 15.46 33.45
N PRO A 448 43.95 15.12 33.50
CA PRO A 448 43.29 14.33 32.47
C PRO A 448 42.79 15.20 31.30
N GLU A 449 43.33 14.99 30.09
CA GLU A 449 42.83 15.64 28.87
C GLU A 449 41.48 15.08 28.38
N GLU A 450 40.75 15.99 27.73
CA GLU A 450 39.33 16.00 27.45
C GLU A 450 38.83 14.94 26.45
N LYS A 451 37.54 14.62 26.61
CA LYS A 451 36.72 13.86 25.67
C LYS A 451 36.65 14.55 24.30
N ALA A 452 37.34 13.99 23.31
CA ALA A 452 37.09 14.31 21.91
C ALA A 452 35.87 13.53 21.38
N ASN A 453 34.84 14.26 20.96
CA ASN A 453 33.68 13.78 20.20
C ASN A 453 34.12 12.95 18.98
N ILE A 454 33.72 11.69 18.92
CA ILE A 454 33.85 10.87 17.72
C ILE A 454 32.62 11.09 16.85
N ASN A 455 32.85 11.67 15.67
CA ASN A 455 31.88 11.87 14.60
C ASN A 455 31.15 10.56 14.24
N GLU A 456 29.81 10.64 14.22
CA GLU A 456 28.86 9.59 13.83
C GLU A 456 28.79 9.33 12.30
N ASP A 457 29.71 9.86 11.50
CA ASP A 457 29.63 9.86 10.03
C ASP A 457 30.63 8.93 9.29
N LEU A 458 31.28 7.99 9.97
CA LEU A 458 31.98 6.89 9.28
C LEU A 458 31.02 5.76 8.92
N LEU A 459 30.08 6.11 8.03
CA LEU A 459 29.39 5.17 7.17
C LEU A 459 30.44 4.37 6.40
N ILE A 460 30.51 3.07 6.67
CA ILE A 460 31.36 2.12 5.96
C ILE A 460 30.90 2.08 4.49
N ASP A 461 31.60 2.83 3.64
CA ASP A 461 31.49 2.74 2.20
C ASP A 461 32.10 1.41 1.73
N THR A 462 31.26 0.55 1.17
CA THR A 462 31.59 -0.86 0.89
C THR A 462 32.33 -1.10 -0.42
N GLN A 463 33.03 -0.12 -0.99
CA GLN A 463 33.60 -0.27 -2.34
C GLN A 463 35.08 -0.66 -2.45
N ASN A 464 35.88 -0.69 -1.39
CA ASN A 464 37.26 -1.20 -1.51
C ASN A 464 37.69 -1.98 -0.28
N PHE A 465 37.71 -3.31 -0.40
CA PHE A 465 38.58 -4.14 0.41
C PHE A 465 39.94 -4.19 -0.28
N PRO A 466 41.06 -3.80 0.36
CA PRO A 466 42.38 -4.10 -0.18
C PRO A 466 42.52 -5.62 -0.23
N LEU A 467 42.57 -6.19 -1.44
CA LEU A 467 43.11 -7.54 -1.65
C LEU A 467 44.61 -7.46 -1.36
N ILE A 468 45.06 -8.12 -0.29
CA ILE A 468 46.48 -8.39 -0.11
C ILE A 468 46.80 -9.60 -0.99
N THR A 469 47.40 -9.34 -2.15
CA THR A 469 48.03 -10.35 -3.01
C THR A 469 49.42 -10.67 -2.47
N SER A 470 49.74 -11.95 -2.38
CA SER A 470 51.08 -12.46 -2.13
C SER A 470 51.98 -12.22 -3.35
N GLU A 471 53.01 -11.40 -3.20
CA GLU A 471 54.14 -11.38 -4.14
C GLU A 471 55.26 -12.27 -3.60
N SER A 472 55.41 -13.42 -4.24
CA SER A 472 56.68 -14.14 -4.38
C SER A 472 57.47 -13.51 -5.52
N ASN A 473 58.75 -13.19 -5.30
CA ASN A 473 59.83 -13.33 -6.30
C ASN A 473 61.21 -13.08 -5.67
N ASP A 474 62.01 -14.14 -5.64
CA ASP A 474 63.39 -14.25 -6.12
C ASP A 474 64.33 -13.04 -6.04
N LEU A 475 65.31 -13.13 -5.13
CA LEU A 475 66.75 -13.22 -5.43
C LEU A 475 67.55 -13.69 -4.20
#